data_AF-A0A3S4SRV7-F1
#
_entry.id   AF-A0A3S4SRV7-F1
#
_cell.length_a   1.000
_cell.length_b   1.000
_cell.length_c   1.000
_cell.angle_alpha   90.00
_cell.angle_beta   90.00
_cell.angle_gamma   90.00
#
_symmetry.space_group_name_H-M   'P 1'
#
loop_
_entity.id
_entity.type
_entity.pdbx_description
1 polymer ?
#
loop_
_entity_poly.entity_id
_entity_poly.type
_entity_poly.pdbx_seq_one_letter_code
_entity_poly.pdbx_strand_id
1 'polypeptide(L)'
;MIIWRGWGILAVFITAGVIAPIAAMGESTLEREALFKAAIGIGLIVAGAANGALGHWLNTINPRNEAASQVQRLRAELWRRVNSGEFQVAPGAPAPSSQEEATQQVEQIVLHQTRGLVEARSNIHTLFFIPIQWVGAVEAFAGVVMILMAPFTG
;
A
#
# COMPACT_ATOMS: atom_id res chain seq x y z
N MET A 1 -20.75 1.95 9.95
CA MET A 1 -19.33 2.24 9.58
C MET A 1 -18.81 1.07 8.78
N ILE A 2 -18.20 1.31 7.62
CA ILE A 2 -17.51 0.26 6.87
C ILE A 2 -16.10 0.13 7.45
N ILE A 3 -15.71 -1.08 7.83
CA ILE A 3 -14.42 -1.35 8.50
C ILE A 3 -13.23 -1.42 7.53
N TRP A 4 -13.47 -1.36 6.22
CA TRP A 4 -12.42 -1.36 5.19
C TRP A 4 -12.53 -0.15 4.26
N ARG A 5 -11.41 0.24 3.64
CA ARG A 5 -11.34 1.28 2.62
C ARG A 5 -10.56 0.79 1.41
N GLY A 6 -11.03 1.14 0.21
CA GLY A 6 -10.48 0.65 -1.06
C GLY A 6 -10.39 -0.89 -1.08
N TRP A 7 -9.24 -1.41 -1.52
CA TRP A 7 -8.94 -2.85 -1.53
C TRP A 7 -8.61 -3.47 -0.16
N GLY A 8 -8.86 -2.78 0.96
CA GLY A 8 -8.64 -3.29 2.32
C GLY A 8 -9.21 -4.68 2.61
N ILE A 9 -10.36 -4.99 2.01
CA ILE A 9 -11.05 -6.27 2.19
C ILE A 9 -10.27 -7.47 1.65
N LEU A 10 -9.33 -7.27 0.71
CA LEU A 10 -8.51 -8.36 0.15
C LEU A 10 -7.70 -9.08 1.23
N ALA A 11 -7.31 -8.38 2.30
CA ALA A 11 -6.61 -8.99 3.42
C ALA A 11 -7.41 -10.12 4.07
N VAL A 12 -8.73 -9.95 4.21
CA VAL A 12 -9.62 -10.99 4.75
C VAL A 12 -9.66 -12.20 3.83
N PHE A 13 -9.77 -11.99 2.51
CA PHE A 13 -9.84 -13.09 1.55
C PHE A 13 -8.52 -13.86 1.46
N ILE A 14 -7.38 -13.17 1.51
CA ILE A 14 -6.05 -13.81 1.54
C ILE A 14 -5.92 -14.68 2.79
N THR A 15 -6.20 -14.12 3.96
CA THR A 15 -6.07 -14.83 5.23
C THR A 15 -7.05 -16.00 5.31
N ALA A 16 -8.32 -15.79 4.94
CA ALA A 16 -9.30 -16.87 4.89
C ALA A 16 -8.92 -17.96 3.87
N GLY A 17 -8.40 -17.58 2.70
CA GLY A 17 -7.98 -18.53 1.66
C GLY A 17 -6.82 -19.43 2.09
N VAL A 18 -5.96 -18.97 2.99
CA VAL A 18 -4.86 -19.77 3.55
C VAL A 18 -5.28 -20.56 4.77
N ILE A 19 -6.04 -19.96 5.69
CA ILE A 19 -6.40 -20.58 6.97
C ILE A 19 -7.55 -21.59 6.84
N ALA A 20 -8.55 -21.32 5.99
CA ALA A 20 -9.72 -22.19 5.87
C ALA A 20 -9.38 -23.63 5.43
N PRO A 21 -8.47 -23.87 4.47
CA PRO A 21 -8.05 -25.23 4.13
C PRO A 21 -7.39 -25.98 5.29
N ILE A 22 -6.55 -25.30 6.09
CA ILE A 22 -5.88 -25.89 7.25
C ILE A 22 -6.90 -26.24 8.33
N ALA A 23 -7.82 -25.31 8.62
CA ALA A 23 -8.91 -25.52 9.56
C ALA A 23 -9.84 -26.67 9.12
N ALA A 24 -10.10 -26.81 7.81
CA ALA A 24 -10.92 -27.88 7.25
C ALA A 24 -10.29 -29.28 7.39
N MET A 25 -8.96 -29.38 7.48
CA MET A 25 -8.30 -30.65 7.82
C MET A 25 -8.61 -31.07 9.26
N GLY A 26 -8.78 -30.12 10.18
CA GLY A 26 -9.12 -30.37 11.58
C GLY A 26 -7.98 -31.00 12.40
N GLU A 27 -8.07 -30.85 13.72
CA GLU A 27 -7.06 -31.37 14.66
C GLU A 27 -6.92 -32.89 14.61
N SER A 28 -8.03 -33.61 14.37
CA SER A 28 -8.06 -35.07 14.30
C SER A 28 -7.22 -35.64 13.15
N THR A 29 -7.09 -34.92 12.04
CA THR A 29 -6.33 -35.37 10.87
C THR A 29 -4.82 -35.18 11.06
N LEU A 30 -4.42 -34.24 11.92
CA LEU A 30 -3.01 -33.91 12.18
C LEU A 30 -2.41 -34.68 13.36
N GLU A 31 -3.16 -35.61 13.96
CA GLU A 31 -2.82 -36.53 15.07
C GLU A 31 -2.18 -35.89 16.33
N ARG A 32 -1.89 -34.58 16.31
CA ARG A 32 -1.30 -33.78 17.39
C ARG A 32 -1.80 -32.34 17.35
N GLU A 33 -2.34 -31.86 18.48
CA GLU A 33 -2.73 -30.47 18.70
C GLU A 33 -1.59 -29.48 18.40
N ALA A 34 -0.37 -29.81 18.82
CA ALA A 34 0.82 -29.02 18.54
C ALA A 34 1.10 -28.90 17.03
N LEU A 35 0.90 -29.96 16.24
CA LEU A 35 1.09 -29.93 14.78
C LEU A 35 0.02 -29.08 14.10
N PHE A 36 -1.23 -29.18 14.55
CA PHE A 36 -2.31 -28.33 14.05
C PHE A 36 -2.06 -26.85 14.32
N LYS A 37 -1.65 -26.48 15.55
CA LYS A 37 -1.33 -25.09 15.87
C LYS A 37 -0.12 -24.57 15.12
N ALA A 38 0.92 -25.39 14.93
CA ALA A 38 2.05 -25.04 14.10
C ALA A 38 1.62 -24.80 12.63
N ALA A 39 0.73 -25.63 12.09
CA ALA A 39 0.20 -25.47 10.73
C ALA A 39 -0.58 -24.16 10.58
N ILE A 40 -1.48 -23.82 11.51
CA ILE A 40 -2.19 -22.53 11.53
C ILE A 40 -1.18 -21.37 11.62
N GLY A 41 -0.17 -21.48 12.49
CA GLY A 41 0.87 -20.45 12.62
C GLY A 41 1.67 -20.24 11.33
N ILE A 42 2.03 -21.32 10.62
CA ILE A 42 2.65 -21.23 9.29
C ILE A 42 1.71 -20.54 8.30
N GLY A 43 0.42 -20.91 8.31
CA GLY A 43 -0.59 -20.27 7.47
C GLY A 43 -0.70 -18.77 7.71
N LEU A 44 -0.66 -18.32 8.98
CA LEU A 44 -0.68 -16.90 9.34
C LEU A 44 0.58 -16.16 8.87
N ILE A 45 1.75 -16.81 8.89
CA ILE A 45 2.99 -16.22 8.34
C ILE A 45 2.88 -16.05 6.82
N VAL A 46 2.35 -17.06 6.11
CA VAL A 46 2.16 -17.00 4.66
C VAL A 46 1.14 -15.91 4.28
N ALA A 47 -0.01 -15.88 4.96
CA ALA A 47 -1.02 -14.84 4.77
C ALA A 47 -0.45 -13.45 5.08
N GLY A 48 0.29 -13.33 6.19
CA GLY A 48 0.90 -12.09 6.62
C GLY A 48 1.93 -11.56 5.62
N ALA A 49 2.75 -12.42 5.04
CA ALA A 49 3.69 -12.04 3.98
C ALA A 49 2.96 -11.59 2.71
N ALA A 50 1.91 -12.29 2.30
CA ALA A 50 1.09 -11.92 1.13
C ALA A 50 0.39 -10.57 1.33
N ASN A 51 -0.24 -10.36 2.50
CA ASN A 51 -0.86 -9.09 2.86
C ASN A 51 0.17 -7.97 3.02
N GLY A 52 1.34 -8.25 3.59
CA GLY A 52 2.47 -7.34 3.66
C GLY A 52 2.88 -6.82 2.28
N ALA A 53 3.13 -7.73 1.35
CA ALA A 53 3.51 -7.40 -0.02
C ALA A 53 2.41 -6.65 -0.78
N LEU A 54 1.17 -7.13 -0.71
CA LEU A 54 0.02 -6.49 -1.35
C LEU A 54 -0.20 -5.07 -0.82
N GLY A 55 -0.18 -4.91 0.50
CA GLY A 55 -0.34 -3.62 1.16
C GLY A 55 0.78 -2.65 0.78
N HIS A 56 2.04 -3.12 0.74
CA HIS A 56 3.17 -2.29 0.32
C HIS A 56 3.01 -1.84 -1.14
N TRP A 57 2.62 -2.75 -2.03
CA TRP A 57 2.38 -2.40 -3.42
C TRP A 57 1.24 -1.38 -3.57
N LEU A 58 0.07 -1.66 -2.96
CA LEU A 58 -1.12 -0.81 -3.05
C LEU A 58 -0.94 0.57 -2.42
N ASN A 59 -0.31 0.65 -1.23
CA ASN A 59 -0.25 1.88 -0.45
C ASN A 59 1.04 2.69 -0.67
N THR A 60 2.07 2.10 -1.30
CA THR A 60 3.38 2.77 -1.49
C THR A 60 3.81 2.83 -2.95
N ILE A 61 3.85 1.69 -3.64
CA ILE A 61 4.42 1.61 -4.99
C ILE A 61 3.43 2.14 -6.04
N ASN A 62 2.19 1.67 -6.02
CA ASN A 62 1.18 2.03 -7.00
C ASN A 62 0.88 3.55 -7.04
N PRO A 63 0.69 4.24 -5.89
CA PRO A 63 0.51 5.70 -5.88
C PRO A 63 1.68 6.46 -6.52
N ARG A 64 2.92 6.00 -6.31
CA ARG A 64 4.12 6.61 -6.91
C ARG A 64 4.16 6.41 -8.42
N ASN A 65 3.82 5.22 -8.90
CA ASN A 65 3.76 4.91 -10.33
C ASN A 65 2.66 5.73 -11.03
N GLU A 66 1.47 5.79 -10.42
CA GLU A 66 0.37 6.60 -10.92
C GLU A 66 0.73 8.08 -10.96
N ALA A 67 1.35 8.61 -9.91
CA ALA A 67 1.81 9.99 -9.86
C ALA A 67 2.85 10.27 -10.95
N ALA A 68 3.83 9.38 -11.16
CA ALA A 68 4.84 9.54 -12.22
C ALA A 68 4.20 9.67 -13.63
N SER A 69 3.15 8.91 -13.91
CA SER A 69 2.42 9.02 -15.19
C SER A 69 1.69 10.36 -15.37
N GLN A 70 1.13 10.90 -14.28
CA GLN A 70 0.41 12.18 -14.30
C GLN A 70 1.37 13.36 -14.38
N VAL A 71 2.53 13.24 -13.73
CA VAL A 71 3.60 14.23 -13.73
C VAL A 71 4.13 14.51 -15.12
N GLN A 72 4.31 13.50 -15.95
CA GLN A 72 4.76 13.70 -17.32
C GLN A 72 3.78 14.56 -18.13
N ARG A 73 2.46 14.32 -17.97
CA ARG A 73 1.41 15.12 -18.61
C ARG A 73 1.40 16.56 -18.09
N LEU A 74 1.47 16.73 -16.78
CA LEU A 74 1.54 18.04 -16.14
C LEU A 74 2.76 18.83 -16.63
N ARG A 75 3.95 18.22 -16.61
CA ARG A 75 5.19 18.85 -17.08
C ARG A 75 5.07 19.28 -18.55
N ALA A 76 4.55 18.41 -19.42
CA ALA A 76 4.35 18.73 -20.83
C ALA A 76 3.37 19.91 -21.02
N GLU A 77 2.29 19.94 -20.24
CA GLU A 77 1.33 21.04 -20.27
C GLU A 77 1.93 22.37 -19.79
N LEU A 78 2.70 22.36 -18.70
CA LEU A 78 3.37 23.56 -18.18
C LEU A 78 4.38 24.10 -19.20
N TRP A 79 5.18 23.23 -19.82
CA TRP A 79 6.10 23.64 -20.90
C TRP A 79 5.39 24.19 -22.13
N ARG A 80 4.23 23.63 -22.49
CA ARG A 80 3.40 24.21 -23.56
C ARG A 80 2.97 25.64 -23.23
N ARG A 81 2.57 25.90 -21.98
CA ARG A 81 2.20 27.24 -21.50
C ARG A 81 3.41 28.19 -21.48
N VAL A 82 4.60 27.68 -21.12
CA VAL A 82 5.85 28.48 -21.18
C VAL A 82 6.13 28.90 -22.62
N ASN A 83 6.05 27.96 -23.55
CA ASN A 83 6.34 28.21 -24.97
C ASN A 83 5.27 29.10 -25.64
N SER A 84 4.03 29.12 -25.15
CA SER A 84 2.97 30.02 -25.64
C SER A 84 2.99 31.40 -24.98
N GLY A 85 3.86 31.64 -23.98
CA GLY A 85 3.91 32.87 -23.21
C GLY A 85 2.75 33.05 -22.21
N GLU A 86 1.95 32.01 -22.01
CA GLU A 86 0.78 32.02 -21.10
C GLU A 86 1.11 31.47 -19.70
N PHE A 87 2.35 31.07 -19.47
CA PHE A 87 2.76 30.50 -18.19
C PHE A 87 2.74 31.54 -17.07
N GLN A 88 2.00 31.22 -16.01
CA GLN A 88 1.98 31.96 -14.76
C GLN A 88 2.07 30.96 -13.62
N VAL A 89 2.98 31.21 -12.66
CA VAL A 89 3.16 30.35 -11.47
C VAL A 89 1.93 30.39 -10.56
N ALA A 90 1.32 31.57 -10.46
CA ALA A 90 0.08 31.82 -9.74
C ALA A 90 -0.73 32.85 -10.53
N PRO A 91 -2.08 32.89 -10.38
CA PRO A 91 -2.90 33.88 -11.07
C PRO A 91 -2.38 35.30 -10.83
N GLY A 92 -2.01 36.00 -11.91
CA GLY A 92 -1.49 37.37 -11.84
C GLY A 92 0.01 37.50 -11.53
N ALA A 93 0.75 36.40 -11.42
CA ALA A 93 2.21 36.42 -11.31
C ALA A 93 2.84 36.89 -12.63
N PRO A 94 3.96 37.64 -12.58
CA PRO A 94 4.69 38.01 -13.79
C PRO A 94 5.19 36.77 -14.53
N ALA A 95 5.28 36.88 -15.86
CA ALA A 95 5.87 35.84 -16.68
C ALA A 95 7.35 35.62 -16.29
N PRO A 96 7.90 34.40 -16.44
CA PRO A 96 9.30 34.12 -16.12
C PRO A 96 10.24 35.04 -16.91
N SER A 97 11.24 35.58 -16.23
CA SER A 97 12.21 36.50 -16.84
C SER A 97 13.29 35.77 -17.66
N SER A 98 13.47 34.47 -17.42
CA SER A 98 14.43 33.62 -18.12
C SER A 98 13.94 32.18 -18.28
N GLN A 99 14.56 31.44 -19.20
CA GLN A 99 14.29 30.01 -19.39
C GLN A 99 14.70 29.17 -18.17
N GLU A 100 15.74 29.60 -17.46
CA GLU A 100 16.20 28.96 -16.22
C GLU A 100 15.17 29.13 -15.11
N GLU A 101 14.61 30.34 -14.96
CA GLU A 101 13.56 30.64 -14.00
C GLU A 101 12.28 29.84 -14.32
N ALA A 102 11.89 29.78 -15.60
CA ALA A 102 10.77 28.96 -16.05
C ALA A 102 10.97 27.47 -15.70
N THR A 103 12.18 26.94 -15.89
CA THR A 103 12.51 25.55 -15.55
C THR A 103 12.35 25.30 -14.06
N GLN A 104 12.89 26.17 -13.20
CA GLN A 104 12.81 26.04 -11.75
C GLN A 104 11.36 26.10 -11.26
N GLN A 105 10.57 27.04 -11.79
CA GLN A 105 9.17 27.21 -11.42
C GLN A 105 8.31 26.01 -11.86
N VAL A 106 8.51 25.51 -13.08
CA VAL A 106 7.82 24.32 -13.59
C VAL A 106 8.13 23.10 -12.72
N GLU A 107 9.40 22.86 -12.42
CA GLU A 107 9.80 21.72 -11.58
C GLU A 107 9.26 21.83 -10.15
N GLN A 108 9.21 23.03 -9.58
CA GLN A 108 8.63 23.24 -8.25
C GLN A 108 7.13 22.91 -8.21
N ILE A 109 6.36 23.36 -9.21
CA ILE A 109 4.92 23.05 -9.31
C ILE A 109 4.73 21.55 -9.48
N VAL A 110 5.51 20.92 -10.35
CA VAL A 110 5.47 19.47 -10.57
C VAL A 110 5.75 18.72 -9.28
N LEU A 111 6.82 19.05 -8.56
CA LEU A 111 7.18 18.39 -7.30
C LEU A 111 6.09 18.53 -6.25
N HIS A 112 5.51 19.73 -6.10
CA HIS A 112 4.45 19.97 -5.13
C HIS A 112 3.19 19.16 -5.44
N GLN A 113 2.72 19.17 -6.69
CA GLN A 113 1.55 18.39 -7.10
C GLN A 113 1.79 16.88 -7.01
N THR A 114 2.98 16.40 -7.39
CA THR A 114 3.36 14.98 -7.27
C THR A 114 3.23 14.51 -5.83
N ARG A 115 3.79 15.29 -4.90
CA ARG A 115 3.81 14.96 -3.48
C ARG A 115 2.39 14.86 -2.93
N GLY A 116 1.55 15.84 -3.23
CA GLY A 116 0.13 15.82 -2.83
C GLY A 116 -0.63 14.63 -3.39
N LEU A 117 -0.41 14.26 -4.66
CA LEU A 117 -1.04 13.10 -5.29
C LEU A 117 -0.61 11.78 -4.63
N VAL A 118 0.69 11.62 -4.36
CA VAL A 118 1.21 10.43 -3.67
C VAL A 118 0.67 10.34 -2.25
N GLU A 119 0.71 11.44 -1.50
CA GLU A 119 0.24 11.47 -0.11
C GLU A 119 -1.26 11.14 -0.02
N ALA A 120 -2.08 11.73 -0.90
CA ALA A 120 -3.52 11.50 -0.93
C ALA A 120 -3.93 10.06 -1.31
N ARG A 121 -3.11 9.37 -2.11
CA ARG A 121 -3.35 7.98 -2.53
C ARG A 121 -2.58 6.94 -1.72
N SER A 122 -1.64 7.37 -0.90
CA SER A 122 -0.92 6.49 0.01
C SER A 122 -1.80 6.08 1.19
N ASN A 123 -1.62 4.85 1.68
CA ASN A 123 -2.33 4.34 2.87
C ASN A 123 -3.86 4.46 2.79
N ILE A 124 -4.44 4.39 1.60
CA ILE A 124 -5.91 4.40 1.43
C ILE A 124 -6.53 3.01 1.53
N HIS A 125 -5.74 1.97 1.28
CA HIS A 125 -6.18 0.58 1.30
C HIS A 125 -5.98 0.03 2.71
N THR A 126 -7.03 0.12 3.52
CA THR A 126 -7.00 -0.16 4.97
C THR A 126 -8.08 -1.16 5.38
N LEU A 127 -7.79 -2.00 6.36
CA LEU A 127 -8.74 -2.85 7.07
C LEU A 127 -8.68 -2.50 8.56
N PHE A 128 -9.83 -2.31 9.21
CA PHE A 128 -9.95 -1.73 10.55
C PHE A 128 -9.17 -0.42 10.71
N PHE A 129 -9.20 0.44 9.69
CA PHE A 129 -8.44 1.70 9.64
C PHE A 129 -6.91 1.54 9.67
N ILE A 130 -6.40 0.30 9.55
CA ILE A 130 -4.98 -0.04 9.52
C ILE A 130 -4.60 -0.36 8.06
N PRO A 131 -3.53 0.25 7.50
CA PRO A 131 -3.03 -0.12 6.17
C PRO A 131 -2.70 -1.61 6.08
N ILE A 132 -3.08 -2.26 4.97
CA ILE A 132 -2.99 -3.73 4.82
C ILE A 132 -1.60 -4.30 5.17
N GLN A 133 -0.51 -3.58 4.87
CA GLN A 133 0.83 -4.06 5.18
C GLN A 133 1.08 -4.28 6.69
N TRP A 134 0.40 -3.51 7.55
CA TRP A 134 0.47 -3.66 9.00
C TRP A 134 -0.46 -4.76 9.51
N VAL A 135 -1.58 -5.01 8.83
CA VAL A 135 -2.40 -6.21 9.08
C VAL A 135 -1.55 -7.46 8.84
N GLY A 136 -0.83 -7.50 7.71
CA GLY A 136 0.08 -8.61 7.41
C GLY A 136 1.20 -8.78 8.44
N ALA A 137 1.74 -7.67 8.98
CA ALA A 137 2.74 -7.73 10.05
C ALA A 137 2.17 -8.34 11.35
N VAL A 138 0.93 -7.99 11.71
CA VAL A 138 0.25 -8.56 12.88
C VAL A 138 -0.02 -10.05 12.68
N GLU A 139 -0.47 -10.46 11.49
CA GLU A 139 -0.69 -11.88 11.15
C GLU A 139 0.60 -12.69 11.23
N ALA A 140 1.68 -12.20 10.62
CA ALA A 140 2.98 -12.87 10.67
C ALA A 140 3.49 -12.99 12.11
N PHE A 141 3.36 -11.93 12.92
CA PHE A 141 3.73 -11.96 14.33
C PHE A 141 2.89 -12.99 15.10
N ALA A 142 1.57 -12.98 14.92
CA ALA A 142 0.67 -13.95 15.56
C ALA A 142 1.03 -15.39 15.17
N GLY A 143 1.39 -15.63 13.91
CA GLY A 143 1.83 -16.94 13.43
C GLY A 143 3.12 -17.42 14.09
N VAL A 144 4.11 -16.54 14.24
CA VAL A 144 5.35 -16.85 14.97
C VAL A 144 5.06 -17.19 16.43
N VAL A 145 4.26 -16.38 17.12
CA VAL A 145 3.87 -16.64 18.52
C VAL A 145 3.17 -17.99 18.64
N MET A 146 2.26 -18.31 17.72
CA MET A 146 1.52 -19.57 17.72
C MET A 146 2.44 -20.78 17.55
N ILE A 147 3.44 -20.70 16.67
CA ILE A 147 4.45 -21.77 16.49
C ILE A 147 5.28 -21.95 17.75
N LEU A 148 5.73 -20.85 18.37
CA LEU A 148 6.54 -20.91 19.60
C LEU A 148 5.76 -21.47 20.79
N MET A 149 4.45 -21.23 20.84
CA MET A 149 3.58 -21.71 21.90
C MET A 149 3.07 -23.15 21.68
N ALA A 150 3.08 -23.64 20.44
CA ALA A 150 2.55 -24.96 20.08
C ALA A 150 3.10 -26.15 20.92
N PRO A 151 4.39 -26.20 21.31
CA PRO A 151 4.91 -27.28 22.16
C PRO A 151 4.34 -27.30 23.58
N PHE A 152 3.79 -26.18 24.07
CA PHE A 152 3.29 -26.02 25.44
C PHE A 152 1.79 -26.31 25.57
N THR A 153 1.12 -26.68 24.48
CA THR A 153 -0.32 -26.93 24.47
C THR A 153 -0.63 -28.42 24.46
N GLY A 154 0.05 -29.17 25.34
CA GLY A 154 -0.17 -30.60 25.55
C GLY A 154 -0.85 -30.88 26.88
#